data_AF-A0A3B8L514-F1
#
_entry.id   AF-A0A3B8L514-F1
#
_cell.length_a   1.000
_cell.length_b   1.000
_cell.length_c   1.000
_cell.angle_alpha   90.00
_cell.angle_beta   90.00
_cell.angle_gamma   90.00
#
_symmetry.space_group_name_H-M   'P 1'
#
loop_
_entity.id
_entity.type
_entity.pdbx_description
1 polymer ?
#
loop_
_entity_poly.entity_id
_entity_poly.type
_entity_poly.pdbx_seq_one_letter_code
_entity_poly.pdbx_strand_id
1 'polypeptide(L)'
;DQPLLKKPISAELGNVSPWIVLPGHYSRRQLDYQAENIASSVINNAGCNCVATRVLVTWREWNEREEFLKRVSTILETSAPRDPWYPGARQRYHDFTGLPAQSPQLAARLVRDIDPQSNSLFFDREPFTCVVAEVGLTAATAEEFNRRAVNFCNNTLWGTLSASMTVPDSHQKGRKARERLDELVASLRYGMVGINQWAGLNYILASPPWGGHPDSTLLDVQSGNARVHNTFLLDGVDQVVMNGPLTSFPRPAWFPSHPDPEPLAWALLNLYDQPGWKTLWKLIRST
;
A
#
# COMPACT_ATOMS: atom_id res chain seq x y z
N ASP A 1 34.42 3.10 8.70
CA ASP A 1 33.45 2.91 7.60
C ASP A 1 33.93 3.48 6.26
N GLN A 2 35.02 2.96 5.69
CA GLN A 2 35.42 3.31 4.31
C GLN A 2 35.00 2.19 3.37
N PRO A 3 34.16 2.45 2.35
CA PRO A 3 33.71 1.40 1.43
C PRO A 3 34.89 0.90 0.59
N LEU A 4 34.98 -0.42 0.41
CA LEU A 4 36.00 -1.05 -0.44
C LEU A 4 35.85 -0.64 -1.91
N LEU A 5 34.63 -0.32 -2.33
CA LEU A 5 34.30 0.15 -3.67
C LEU A 5 33.79 1.60 -3.62
N LYS A 6 34.48 2.51 -4.31
CA LYS A 6 34.11 3.93 -4.40
C LYS A 6 33.27 4.27 -5.64
N LYS A 7 32.92 3.27 -6.46
CA LYS A 7 32.04 3.46 -7.61
C LYS A 7 30.63 3.80 -7.10
N PRO A 8 29.96 4.84 -7.63
CA PRO A 8 28.57 5.11 -7.29
C PRO A 8 27.69 3.90 -7.63
N ILE A 9 26.84 3.52 -6.69
CA ILE A 9 25.81 2.49 -6.87
C ILE A 9 24.48 3.13 -6.50
N SER A 10 23.54 3.05 -7.43
CA SER A 10 22.15 3.45 -7.24
C SER A 10 21.29 2.20 -7.02
N ALA A 11 20.42 2.24 -6.01
CA ALA A 11 19.44 1.19 -5.76
C ALA A 11 18.08 1.81 -5.45
N GLU A 12 17.03 1.17 -5.96
CA GLU A 12 15.64 1.33 -5.50
C GLU A 12 15.22 -0.04 -4.95
N LEU A 13 14.65 -0.03 -3.74
CA LEU A 13 14.29 -1.23 -3.01
C LEU A 13 12.89 -1.07 -2.41
N GLY A 14 12.24 -2.19 -2.11
CA GLY A 14 10.91 -2.21 -1.49
C GLY A 14 10.91 -1.76 -0.03
N ASN A 15 9.76 -1.94 0.61
CA ASN A 15 9.62 -1.82 2.05
C ASN A 15 8.55 -2.75 2.59
N VAL A 16 8.53 -2.92 3.91
CA VAL A 16 7.34 -3.39 4.62
C VAL A 16 6.30 -2.27 4.55
N SER A 17 5.52 -2.24 3.48
CA SER A 17 4.59 -1.14 3.19
C SER A 17 3.41 -1.11 4.17
N PRO A 18 3.29 -0.07 5.03
CA PRO A 18 2.12 0.09 5.88
C PRO A 18 0.92 0.64 5.10
N TRP A 19 -0.27 0.25 5.53
CA TRP A 19 -1.51 0.94 5.26
C TRP A 19 -2.16 1.31 6.59
N ILE A 20 -2.27 2.61 6.89
CA ILE A 20 -2.86 3.10 8.14
C ILE A 20 -4.34 3.38 7.93
N VAL A 21 -5.22 2.84 8.76
CA VAL A 21 -6.65 3.19 8.73
C VAL A 21 -6.91 4.18 9.87
N LEU A 22 -7.13 5.44 9.51
CA LEU A 22 -7.44 6.46 10.52
C LEU A 22 -8.85 6.24 11.08
N PRO A 23 -9.05 6.33 12.39
CA PRO A 23 -10.36 6.12 12.98
C PRO A 23 -11.31 7.26 12.62
N GLY A 24 -12.57 6.90 12.41
CA GLY A 24 -13.64 7.84 12.08
C GLY A 24 -14.92 7.09 11.74
N HIS A 25 -15.86 7.82 11.16
CA HIS A 25 -17.09 7.24 10.65
C HIS A 25 -16.97 7.01 9.15
N TYR A 26 -17.22 5.78 8.73
CA TYR A 26 -17.27 5.39 7.33
C TYR A 26 -18.67 4.87 7.00
N SER A 27 -19.21 5.29 5.86
CA SER A 27 -20.36 4.60 5.30
C SER A 27 -19.98 3.17 4.91
N ARG A 28 -20.96 2.25 4.88
CA ARG A 28 -20.77 0.87 4.39
C ARG A 28 -20.07 0.82 3.04
N ARG A 29 -20.48 1.70 2.10
CA ARG A 29 -19.88 1.82 0.77
C ARG A 29 -18.39 2.19 0.83
N GLN A 30 -17.99 3.08 1.74
CA GLN A 30 -16.60 3.46 1.93
C GLN A 30 -15.79 2.31 2.55
N LEU A 31 -16.34 1.61 3.55
CA LEU A 31 -15.71 0.42 4.13
C LEU A 31 -15.50 -0.68 3.09
N ASP A 32 -16.51 -0.99 2.27
CA ASP A 32 -16.44 -1.98 1.20
C ASP A 32 -15.37 -1.63 0.17
N TYR A 33 -15.38 -0.39 -0.31
CA TYR A 33 -14.42 0.07 -1.30
C TYR A 33 -12.99 0.04 -0.77
N GLN A 34 -12.76 0.55 0.44
CA GLN A 34 -11.41 0.61 1.01
C GLN A 34 -10.90 -0.78 1.39
N ALA A 35 -11.77 -1.67 1.87
CA ALA A 35 -11.41 -3.07 2.12
C ALA A 35 -10.96 -3.76 0.82
N GLU A 36 -11.67 -3.52 -0.28
CA GLU A 36 -11.30 -4.05 -1.59
C GLU A 36 -10.01 -3.42 -2.11
N ASN A 37 -9.81 -2.11 -1.93
CA ASN A 37 -8.58 -1.43 -2.36
C ASN A 37 -7.34 -1.98 -1.64
N ILE A 38 -7.44 -2.18 -0.32
CA ILE A 38 -6.38 -2.82 0.48
C ILE A 38 -6.15 -4.24 -0.02
N ALA A 39 -7.20 -5.06 -0.16
CA ALA A 39 -7.05 -6.43 -0.64
C ALA A 39 -6.40 -6.48 -2.04
N SER A 40 -6.77 -5.55 -2.93
CA SER A 40 -6.16 -5.41 -4.25
C SER A 40 -4.66 -5.16 -4.17
N SER A 41 -4.20 -4.28 -3.27
CA SER A 41 -2.78 -3.98 -3.09
C SER A 41 -1.96 -5.16 -2.55
N VAL A 42 -2.61 -6.13 -1.89
CA VAL A 42 -1.98 -7.38 -1.39
C VAL A 42 -1.96 -8.46 -2.48
N ILE A 43 -3.03 -8.55 -3.26
CA ILE A 43 -3.26 -9.62 -4.24
C ILE A 43 -2.57 -9.34 -5.57
N ASN A 44 -2.44 -8.07 -5.96
CA ASN A 44 -1.89 -7.67 -7.24
C ASN A 44 -0.50 -8.31 -7.44
N ASN A 45 -0.28 -8.88 -8.62
CA ASN A 45 0.94 -9.62 -8.97
C ASN A 45 1.34 -10.71 -7.95
N ALA A 46 0.35 -11.43 -7.40
CA ALA A 46 0.55 -12.44 -6.35
C ALA A 46 1.24 -11.90 -5.08
N GLY A 47 1.12 -10.60 -4.81
CA GLY A 47 1.80 -9.94 -3.69
C GLY A 47 3.31 -9.79 -3.89
N CYS A 48 3.80 -9.89 -5.13
CA CYS A 48 5.22 -9.79 -5.49
C CYS A 48 5.61 -8.40 -6.01
N ASN A 49 4.91 -7.35 -5.56
CA ASN A 49 5.29 -5.97 -5.79
C ASN A 49 6.08 -5.42 -4.59
N CYS A 50 7.08 -4.56 -4.83
CA CYS A 50 7.84 -3.83 -3.80
C CYS A 50 6.98 -2.87 -2.96
N VAL A 51 5.78 -2.55 -3.44
CA VAL A 51 4.81 -1.62 -2.85
C VAL A 51 3.52 -2.35 -2.44
N ALA A 52 3.51 -3.68 -2.43
CA ALA A 52 2.35 -4.43 -1.94
C ALA A 52 2.18 -4.18 -0.44
N THR A 53 0.94 -3.94 0.00
CA THR A 53 0.65 -3.70 1.42
C THR A 53 1.05 -4.92 2.25
N ARG A 54 1.90 -4.71 3.26
CA ARG A 54 2.41 -5.78 4.14
C ARG A 54 1.86 -5.71 5.55
N VAL A 55 1.57 -4.49 6.03
CA VAL A 55 1.05 -4.26 7.39
C VAL A 55 -0.13 -3.29 7.34
N LEU A 56 -1.28 -3.74 7.84
CA LEU A 56 -2.44 -2.91 8.10
C LEU A 56 -2.37 -2.41 9.54
N VAL A 57 -2.30 -1.10 9.75
CA VAL A 57 -2.22 -0.48 11.08
C VAL A 57 -3.61 0.05 11.45
N THR A 58 -4.16 -0.46 12.56
CA THR A 58 -5.50 -0.06 13.03
C THR A 58 -5.49 0.36 14.49
N TRP A 59 -6.49 1.14 14.88
CA TRP A 59 -6.72 1.50 16.29
C TRP A 59 -7.60 0.44 16.95
N ARG A 60 -7.14 -0.17 18.04
CA ARG A 60 -7.92 -1.22 18.74
C ARG A 60 -9.28 -0.72 19.22
N GLU A 61 -9.35 0.54 19.64
CA GLU A 61 -10.57 1.16 20.14
C GLU A 61 -11.44 1.78 19.03
N TRP A 62 -11.12 1.58 17.74
CA TRP A 62 -11.99 2.00 16.64
C TRP A 62 -13.22 1.10 16.51
N ASN A 63 -14.41 1.67 16.69
CA ASN A 63 -15.68 0.96 16.69
C ASN A 63 -15.94 0.08 15.44
N GLU A 64 -15.48 0.50 14.25
CA GLU A 64 -15.72 -0.23 13.00
C GLU A 64 -14.56 -1.19 12.64
N ARG A 65 -13.54 -1.32 13.51
CA ARG A 65 -12.33 -2.14 13.25
C ARG A 65 -12.67 -3.57 12.88
N GLU A 66 -13.44 -4.27 13.72
CA GLU A 66 -13.75 -5.68 13.49
C GLU A 66 -14.55 -5.91 12.21
N GLU A 67 -15.52 -5.03 11.94
CA GLU A 67 -16.30 -5.08 10.71
C GLU A 67 -15.42 -4.85 9.48
N PHE A 68 -14.52 -3.86 9.53
CA PHE A 68 -13.62 -3.55 8.44
C PHE A 68 -12.61 -4.69 8.17
N LEU A 69 -11.97 -5.22 9.21
CA LEU A 69 -11.01 -6.32 9.08
C LEU A 69 -11.68 -7.60 8.56
N LYS A 70 -12.94 -7.85 8.96
CA LYS A 70 -13.72 -8.97 8.40
C LYS A 70 -13.95 -8.79 6.90
N ARG A 71 -14.27 -7.58 6.43
CA ARG A 71 -14.44 -7.27 4.99
C ARG A 71 -13.15 -7.52 4.23
N VAL A 72 -12.01 -7.00 4.73
CA VAL A 72 -10.69 -7.24 4.12
C VAL A 72 -10.38 -8.74 4.04
N SER A 73 -10.52 -9.46 5.15
CA SER A 73 -10.27 -10.92 5.20
C SER A 73 -11.15 -11.68 4.22
N THR A 74 -12.44 -11.33 4.16
CA THR A 74 -13.40 -11.98 3.26
C THR A 74 -12.98 -11.80 1.81
N ILE A 75 -12.64 -10.58 1.39
CA ILE A 75 -12.22 -10.29 0.02
C ILE A 75 -10.93 -11.06 -0.32
N LEU A 76 -9.95 -11.08 0.59
CA LEU A 76 -8.70 -11.82 0.40
C LEU A 76 -8.95 -13.33 0.21
N GLU A 77 -9.83 -13.91 1.02
CA GLU A 77 -10.12 -15.34 1.02
C GLU A 77 -11.00 -15.79 -0.15
N THR A 78 -11.95 -14.95 -0.58
CA THR A 78 -12.87 -15.27 -1.69
C THR A 78 -12.31 -14.90 -3.06
N SER A 79 -11.27 -14.08 -3.12
CA SER A 79 -10.58 -13.78 -4.37
C SER A 79 -9.94 -15.04 -4.94
N ALA A 80 -9.86 -15.12 -6.27
CA ALA A 80 -9.17 -16.23 -6.93
C ALA A 80 -7.75 -16.40 -6.33
N PRO A 81 -7.30 -17.63 -6.03
CA PRO A 81 -5.93 -17.89 -5.60
C PRO A 81 -4.87 -17.41 -6.62
N ARG A 82 -3.62 -17.32 -6.19
CA ARG A 82 -2.50 -16.85 -7.01
C ARG A 82 -1.43 -17.91 -7.17
N ASP A 83 -0.85 -17.99 -8.37
CA ASP A 83 0.32 -18.83 -8.60
C ASP A 83 1.51 -18.27 -7.81
N PRO A 84 2.20 -19.07 -6.99
CA PRO A 84 3.37 -18.62 -6.24
C PRO A 84 4.62 -18.66 -7.13
N TRP A 85 4.62 -17.85 -8.20
CA TRP A 85 5.64 -17.86 -9.25
C TRP A 85 6.99 -17.32 -8.79
N TYR A 86 7.02 -16.44 -7.79
CA TYR A 86 8.27 -15.83 -7.32
C TYR A 86 9.11 -16.83 -6.50
N PRO A 87 10.44 -16.91 -6.69
CA PRO A 87 11.31 -17.83 -5.96
C PRO A 87 11.13 -17.77 -4.43
N GLY A 88 10.83 -18.92 -3.82
CA GLY A 88 10.62 -19.04 -2.38
C GLY A 88 9.25 -18.56 -1.86
N ALA A 89 8.32 -18.15 -2.74
CA ALA A 89 7.02 -17.60 -2.32
C ALA A 89 6.20 -18.56 -1.44
N ARG A 90 6.25 -19.87 -1.69
CA ARG A 90 5.60 -20.89 -0.84
C ARG A 90 6.19 -20.97 0.56
N GLN A 91 7.53 -21.00 0.65
CA GLN A 91 8.21 -21.04 1.94
C GLN A 91 7.91 -19.78 2.73
N ARG A 92 8.01 -18.60 2.11
CA ARG A 92 7.67 -17.33 2.78
C ARG A 92 6.20 -17.30 3.18
N TYR A 93 5.28 -17.76 2.34
CA TYR A 93 3.86 -17.87 2.73
C TYR A 93 3.69 -18.69 4.01
N HIS A 94 4.33 -19.85 4.09
CA HIS A 94 4.32 -20.69 5.29
C HIS A 94 4.95 -19.95 6.49
N ASP A 95 6.14 -19.33 6.33
CA ASP A 95 6.81 -18.61 7.41
C ASP A 95 5.94 -17.49 8.01
N PHE A 96 5.23 -16.74 7.16
CA PHE A 96 4.43 -15.59 7.57
C PHE A 96 3.04 -15.98 8.10
N THR A 97 2.46 -17.09 7.64
CA THR A 97 1.09 -17.49 8.03
C THR A 97 1.04 -18.64 9.03
N GLY A 98 2.11 -19.43 9.14
CA GLY A 98 2.13 -20.72 9.82
C GLY A 98 1.31 -21.80 9.12
N LEU A 99 0.76 -21.54 7.91
CA LEU A 99 -0.12 -22.45 7.20
C LEU A 99 0.63 -23.27 6.14
N PRO A 100 0.21 -24.53 5.88
CA PRO A 100 0.76 -25.32 4.79
C PRO A 100 0.54 -24.67 3.42
N ALA A 101 1.61 -24.49 2.65
CA ALA A 101 1.57 -23.94 1.28
C ALA A 101 1.54 -25.05 0.20
N GLN A 102 0.72 -26.09 0.40
CA GLN A 102 0.71 -27.31 -0.44
C GLN A 102 -0.16 -27.19 -1.70
N SER A 103 -1.21 -26.36 -1.66
CA SER A 103 -2.10 -26.14 -2.81
C SER A 103 -1.32 -25.58 -4.01
N PRO A 104 -1.60 -25.99 -5.26
CA PRO A 104 -0.95 -25.42 -6.45
C PRO A 104 -0.98 -23.90 -6.50
N GLN A 105 -2.07 -23.29 -6.01
CA GLN A 105 -2.23 -21.85 -5.90
C GLN A 105 -2.45 -21.43 -4.44
N LEU A 106 -2.02 -20.22 -4.08
CA LEU A 106 -2.13 -19.68 -2.73
C LEU A 106 -3.27 -18.66 -2.65
N ALA A 107 -4.20 -18.89 -1.73
CA ALA A 107 -5.20 -17.89 -1.36
C ALA A 107 -4.54 -16.77 -0.54
N ALA A 108 -4.94 -15.53 -0.79
CA ALA A 108 -4.40 -14.40 -0.05
C ALA A 108 -4.88 -14.44 1.42
N ARG A 109 -4.05 -13.94 2.34
CA ARG A 109 -4.33 -14.10 3.77
C ARG A 109 -4.04 -12.83 4.58
N LEU A 110 -4.95 -12.54 5.49
CA LEU A 110 -4.76 -11.58 6.59
C LEU A 110 -4.37 -12.34 7.86
N VAL A 111 -3.22 -12.01 8.45
CA VAL A 111 -2.79 -12.48 9.78
C VAL A 111 -3.08 -11.37 10.78
N ARG A 112 -3.91 -11.63 11.79
CA ARG A 112 -4.44 -10.59 12.68
C ARG A 112 -3.69 -10.49 13.99
N ASP A 113 -3.82 -9.32 14.63
CA ASP A 113 -3.41 -9.07 16.01
C ASP A 113 -1.93 -9.38 16.26
N ILE A 114 -1.07 -9.04 15.30
CA ILE A 114 0.39 -9.07 15.51
C ILE A 114 0.73 -8.05 16.59
N ASP A 115 1.47 -8.49 17.61
CA ASP A 115 1.91 -7.64 18.71
C ASP A 115 2.90 -6.58 18.20
N PRO A 116 2.59 -5.27 18.32
CA PRO A 116 3.47 -4.19 17.87
C PRO A 116 4.80 -4.12 18.63
N GLN A 117 4.96 -4.83 19.75
CA GLN A 117 6.22 -4.90 20.51
C GLN A 117 7.01 -6.19 20.25
N SER A 118 6.50 -7.08 19.39
CA SER A 118 7.17 -8.33 19.05
C SER A 118 8.25 -8.16 17.99
N ASN A 119 9.15 -9.15 17.88
CA ASN A 119 10.10 -9.27 16.77
C ASN A 119 9.48 -10.01 15.58
N SER A 120 8.27 -9.62 15.17
CA SER A 120 7.56 -10.27 14.07
C SER A 120 8.31 -10.11 12.76
N LEU A 121 8.39 -11.19 11.97
CA LEU A 121 8.94 -11.16 10.61
C LEU A 121 8.25 -10.12 9.71
N PHE A 122 7.00 -9.76 10.03
CA PHE A 122 6.26 -8.73 9.31
C PHE A 122 6.82 -7.33 9.48
N PHE A 123 7.78 -7.09 10.38
CA PHE A 123 8.34 -5.76 10.63
C PHE A 123 9.67 -5.52 9.91
N ASP A 124 10.46 -6.57 9.67
CA ASP A 124 11.80 -6.47 9.12
C ASP A 124 11.98 -7.16 7.75
N ARG A 125 11.02 -7.98 7.30
CA ARG A 125 11.13 -8.74 6.05
C ARG A 125 9.89 -8.60 5.19
N GLU A 126 10.09 -8.25 3.92
CA GLU A 126 9.02 -8.29 2.93
C GLU A 126 8.61 -9.74 2.59
N PRO A 127 7.30 -10.08 2.61
CA PRO A 127 6.83 -11.41 2.27
C PRO A 127 7.06 -11.86 0.83
N PHE A 128 6.96 -10.95 -0.15
CA PHE A 128 6.96 -11.30 -1.59
C PHE A 128 6.05 -12.51 -1.91
N THR A 129 4.84 -12.45 -1.35
CA THR A 129 3.72 -13.39 -1.52
C THR A 129 2.43 -12.69 -1.06
N CYS A 130 1.25 -13.29 -1.29
CA CYS A 130 -0.06 -12.69 -1.05
C CYS A 130 -0.51 -12.73 0.43
N VAL A 131 0.34 -12.23 1.34
CA VAL A 131 0.08 -12.19 2.79
C VAL A 131 0.22 -10.77 3.31
N VAL A 132 -0.67 -10.38 4.22
CA VAL A 132 -0.66 -9.11 4.94
C VAL A 132 -0.90 -9.37 6.43
N ALA A 133 -0.21 -8.64 7.29
CA ALA A 133 -0.48 -8.62 8.72
C ALA A 133 -1.38 -7.45 9.11
N GLU A 134 -2.11 -7.59 10.20
CA GLU A 134 -2.76 -6.50 10.91
C GLU A 134 -2.12 -6.31 12.28
N VAL A 135 -1.84 -5.04 12.60
CA VAL A 135 -1.29 -4.58 13.86
C VAL A 135 -2.27 -3.59 14.48
N GLY A 136 -2.90 -4.02 15.57
CA GLY A 136 -3.78 -3.18 16.38
C GLY A 136 -2.97 -2.40 17.41
N LEU A 137 -2.92 -1.08 17.28
CA LEU A 137 -2.31 -0.19 18.28
C LEU A 137 -3.35 0.27 19.30
N THR A 138 -2.93 0.32 20.58
CA THR A 138 -3.70 0.94 21.66
C THR A 138 -3.33 2.41 21.79
N ALA A 139 -4.35 3.26 21.92
CA ALA A 139 -4.21 4.68 22.24
C ALA A 139 -5.46 5.17 22.98
N ALA A 140 -5.34 6.19 23.83
CA ALA A 140 -6.47 6.70 24.58
C ALA A 140 -7.42 7.53 23.70
N THR A 141 -6.90 8.12 22.61
CA THR A 141 -7.68 8.96 21.68
C THR A 141 -7.30 8.68 20.23
N ALA A 142 -8.21 9.00 19.31
CA ALA A 142 -7.95 8.95 17.86
C ALA A 142 -6.72 9.78 17.45
N GLU A 143 -6.54 10.96 18.04
CA GLU A 143 -5.39 11.83 17.74
C GLU A 143 -4.06 11.21 18.22
N GLU A 144 -4.08 10.59 19.40
CA GLU A 144 -2.93 9.84 19.90
C GLU A 144 -2.63 8.62 19.03
N PHE A 145 -3.66 7.89 18.57
CA PHE A 145 -3.50 6.79 17.63
C PHE A 145 -2.81 7.26 16.36
N ASN A 146 -3.24 8.37 15.75
CA ASN A 146 -2.66 8.90 14.53
C ASN A 146 -1.13 9.09 14.68
N ARG A 147 -0.70 9.72 15.78
CA ARG A 147 0.74 9.90 16.07
C ARG A 147 1.46 8.58 16.31
N ARG A 148 0.86 7.66 17.07
CA ARG A 148 1.44 6.34 17.37
C ARG A 148 1.57 5.49 16.11
N ALA A 149 0.62 5.55 15.19
CA ALA A 149 0.66 4.85 13.91
C ALA A 149 1.83 5.31 13.05
N VAL A 150 2.03 6.63 12.92
CA VAL A 150 3.19 7.19 12.20
C VAL A 150 4.50 6.80 12.88
N ASN A 151 4.57 6.90 14.21
CA ASN A 151 5.76 6.51 14.96
C ASN A 151 6.11 5.02 14.78
N PHE A 152 5.10 4.14 14.85
CA PHE A 152 5.25 2.71 14.62
C PHE A 152 5.78 2.43 13.20
N CYS A 153 5.16 3.03 12.17
CA CYS A 153 5.61 2.84 10.79
C CYS A 153 7.07 3.27 10.62
N ASN A 154 7.39 4.50 11.04
CA ASN A 154 8.69 5.12 10.86
C ASN A 154 9.85 4.45 11.61
N ASN A 155 9.58 3.80 12.75
CA ASN A 155 10.63 3.34 13.66
C ASN A 155 10.61 1.81 13.88
N THR A 156 9.61 1.10 13.36
CA THR A 156 9.49 -0.36 13.51
C THR A 156 9.48 -1.09 12.17
N LEU A 157 8.88 -0.51 11.13
CA LEU A 157 8.79 -1.18 9.83
C LEU A 157 10.04 -0.87 8.98
N TRP A 158 10.62 -1.90 8.40
CA TRP A 158 11.77 -1.77 7.53
C TRP A 158 11.39 -1.17 6.17
N GLY A 159 12.22 -0.25 5.69
CA GLY A 159 12.11 0.43 4.41
C GLY A 159 11.20 1.67 4.44
N THR A 160 11.45 2.56 3.50
CA THR A 160 10.86 3.90 3.38
C THR A 160 10.26 4.18 2.00
N LEU A 161 10.03 3.16 1.18
CA LEU A 161 9.50 3.31 -0.18
C LEU A 161 8.09 3.89 -0.15
N SER A 162 7.16 3.20 0.49
CA SER A 162 5.74 3.54 0.38
C SER A 162 4.95 3.36 1.65
N ALA A 163 3.95 4.21 1.83
CA ALA A 163 2.92 4.11 2.86
C ALA A 163 1.55 4.56 2.31
N SER A 164 0.49 3.88 2.69
CA SER A 164 -0.88 4.28 2.37
C SER A 164 -1.67 4.64 3.62
N MET A 165 -2.71 5.46 3.47
CA MET A 165 -3.60 5.84 4.55
C MET A 165 -5.05 5.87 4.06
N THR A 166 -5.97 5.29 4.81
CA THR A 166 -7.42 5.52 4.64
C THR A 166 -7.83 6.63 5.60
N VAL A 167 -8.30 7.75 5.07
CA VAL A 167 -8.58 9.00 5.77
C VAL A 167 -10.06 9.36 5.63
N PRO A 168 -10.85 9.37 6.72
CA PRO A 168 -12.28 9.63 6.65
C PRO A 168 -12.55 11.11 6.36
N ASP A 169 -13.75 11.42 5.86
CA ASP A 169 -14.13 12.80 5.51
C ASP A 169 -13.97 13.79 6.68
N SER A 170 -14.13 13.33 7.92
CA SER A 170 -13.96 14.16 9.12
C SER A 170 -12.55 14.77 9.25
N HIS A 171 -11.52 14.09 8.73
CA HIS A 171 -10.14 14.57 8.74
C HIS A 171 -9.84 15.53 7.58
N GLN A 172 -10.75 15.67 6.62
CA GLN A 172 -10.58 16.52 5.43
C GLN A 172 -11.51 17.75 5.45
N LYS A 173 -12.52 17.76 6.33
CA LYS A 173 -13.50 18.85 6.47
C LYS A 173 -12.96 20.03 7.27
N GLY A 174 -12.73 21.15 6.60
CA GLY A 174 -12.28 22.40 7.22
C GLY A 174 -10.77 22.60 7.15
N ARG A 175 -10.30 23.81 7.47
CA ARG A 175 -8.88 24.17 7.35
C ARG A 175 -8.00 23.47 8.39
N LYS A 176 -8.37 23.54 9.67
CA LYS A 176 -7.59 22.92 10.77
C LYS A 176 -7.47 21.40 10.66
N ALA A 177 -8.50 20.73 10.14
CA ALA A 177 -8.46 19.28 9.94
C ALA A 177 -7.44 18.91 8.85
N ARG A 178 -7.44 19.66 7.73
CA ARG A 178 -6.47 19.50 6.65
C ARG A 178 -5.05 19.81 7.09
N GLU A 179 -4.83 20.89 7.84
CA GLU A 179 -3.50 21.23 8.40
C GLU A 179 -2.96 20.08 9.27
N ARG A 180 -3.78 19.50 10.14
CA ARG A 180 -3.39 18.32 10.96
C ARG A 180 -3.10 17.08 10.12
N LEU A 181 -3.85 16.88 9.03
CA LEU A 181 -3.60 15.77 8.12
C LEU A 181 -2.28 15.98 7.36
N ASP A 182 -2.01 17.19 6.89
CA ASP A 182 -0.77 17.55 6.20
C ASP A 182 0.43 17.36 7.13
N GLU A 183 0.33 17.80 8.40
CA GLU A 183 1.36 17.56 9.43
C GLU A 183 1.60 16.05 9.69
N LEU A 184 0.52 15.27 9.74
CA LEU A 184 0.60 13.82 9.94
C LEU A 184 1.29 13.12 8.77
N VAL A 185 0.92 13.49 7.54
CA VAL A 185 1.48 12.95 6.29
C VAL A 185 2.94 13.35 6.14
N ALA A 186 3.27 14.61 6.39
CA ALA A 186 4.66 15.09 6.38
C ALA A 186 5.54 14.40 7.43
N SER A 187 4.95 13.93 8.53
CA SER A 187 5.66 13.17 9.56
C SER A 187 5.93 11.71 9.17
N LEU A 188 5.26 11.16 8.15
CA LEU A 188 5.56 9.82 7.61
C LEU A 188 6.81 9.90 6.74
N ARG A 189 7.89 9.23 7.16
CA ARG A 189 9.18 9.24 6.46
C ARG A 189 9.22 8.19 5.34
N TYR A 190 8.26 8.32 4.43
CA TYR A 190 8.12 7.47 3.24
C TYR A 190 8.16 8.34 1.99
N GLY A 191 8.85 7.86 0.95
CA GLY A 191 8.97 8.60 -0.31
C GLY A 191 7.64 8.69 -1.04
N MET A 192 6.85 7.60 -1.04
CA MET A 192 5.58 7.52 -1.78
C MET A 192 4.41 7.35 -0.82
N VAL A 193 3.53 8.36 -0.73
CA VAL A 193 2.34 8.30 0.12
C VAL A 193 1.06 8.27 -0.70
N GLY A 194 0.15 7.36 -0.35
CA GLY A 194 -1.19 7.28 -0.92
C GLY A 194 -2.27 7.60 0.12
N ILE A 195 -3.10 8.62 -0.11
CA ILE A 195 -4.28 8.92 0.71
C ILE A 195 -5.53 8.40 0.01
N ASN A 196 -6.24 7.50 0.68
CA ASN A 196 -7.41 6.73 0.21
C ASN A 196 -7.18 5.89 -1.05
N GLN A 197 -5.92 5.76 -1.46
CA GLN A 197 -5.48 5.06 -2.65
C GLN A 197 -4.21 4.25 -2.35
N TRP A 198 -4.00 3.20 -3.13
CA TRP A 198 -2.76 2.44 -3.05
C TRP A 198 -1.58 3.29 -3.55
N ALA A 199 -0.54 3.41 -2.73
CA ALA A 199 0.66 4.19 -3.06
C ALA A 199 1.34 3.73 -4.37
N GLY A 200 1.10 2.48 -4.82
CA GLY A 200 1.62 1.96 -6.09
C GLY A 200 1.13 2.72 -7.33
N LEU A 201 0.02 3.45 -7.23
CA LEU A 201 -0.43 4.33 -8.31
C LEU A 201 0.54 5.50 -8.57
N ASN A 202 1.37 5.91 -7.59
CA ASN A 202 2.43 6.89 -7.83
C ASN A 202 3.46 6.39 -8.86
N TYR A 203 3.74 5.08 -8.88
CA TYR A 203 4.66 4.49 -9.87
C TYR A 203 4.11 4.67 -11.29
N ILE A 204 2.81 4.43 -11.48
CA ILE A 204 2.15 4.45 -12.79
C ILE A 204 2.16 5.85 -13.42
N LEU A 205 2.14 6.92 -12.61
CA LEU A 205 2.15 8.28 -13.14
C LEU A 205 3.42 8.62 -13.93
N ALA A 206 4.55 7.96 -13.63
CA ALA A 206 5.90 8.17 -14.19
C ALA A 206 6.45 9.62 -14.16
N SER A 207 5.63 10.59 -13.81
CA SER A 207 5.96 12.01 -13.82
C SER A 207 6.68 12.47 -12.55
N PRO A 208 6.16 12.20 -11.33
CA PRO A 208 6.92 12.44 -10.11
C PRO A 208 8.09 11.44 -9.98
N PRO A 209 9.11 11.75 -9.15
CA PRO A 209 10.13 10.77 -8.79
C PRO A 209 9.52 9.60 -8.00
N TRP A 210 10.07 8.41 -8.18
CA TRP A 210 9.72 7.20 -7.42
C TRP A 210 10.94 6.67 -6.67
N GLY A 211 10.81 6.43 -5.36
CA GLY A 211 11.85 5.82 -4.52
C GLY A 211 11.63 6.11 -3.04
N GLY A 212 12.57 5.69 -2.20
CA GLY A 212 12.50 5.89 -0.74
C GLY A 212 12.61 7.34 -0.27
N HIS A 213 12.26 7.56 1.00
CA HIS A 213 12.53 8.80 1.71
C HIS A 213 14.04 9.09 1.76
N PRO A 214 14.50 10.35 1.67
CA PRO A 214 15.92 10.68 1.52
C PRO A 214 16.81 10.43 2.74
N ASP A 215 16.25 9.97 3.87
CA ASP A 215 17.00 9.75 5.12
C ASP A 215 17.92 8.52 5.09
N SER A 216 17.86 7.70 4.04
CA SER A 216 18.70 6.49 3.95
C SER A 216 20.18 6.82 3.87
N THR A 217 21.02 5.93 4.39
CA THR A 217 22.48 6.06 4.35
C THR A 217 23.11 4.83 3.72
N LEU A 218 24.41 4.87 3.41
CA LEU A 218 25.12 3.68 2.90
C LEU A 218 25.15 2.51 3.90
N LEU A 219 25.09 2.80 5.21
CA LEU A 219 25.07 1.78 6.27
C LEU A 219 23.65 1.28 6.56
N ASP A 220 22.65 2.10 6.22
CA ASP A 220 21.24 1.78 6.38
C ASP A 220 20.47 2.22 5.14
N VAL A 221 20.51 1.38 4.10
CA VAL A 221 20.04 1.75 2.76
C VAL A 221 18.51 1.79 2.67
N GLN A 222 17.80 1.16 3.60
CA GLN A 222 16.33 1.10 3.63
C GLN A 222 15.77 0.77 2.22
N SER A 223 14.95 1.65 1.65
CA SER A 223 14.36 1.49 0.32
C SER A 223 15.23 1.99 -0.84
N GLY A 224 16.54 1.99 -0.66
CA GLY A 224 17.49 2.46 -1.66
C GLY A 224 17.96 3.90 -1.45
N ASN A 225 18.89 4.31 -2.29
CA ASN A 225 19.52 5.64 -2.31
C ASN A 225 19.33 6.36 -3.64
N ALA A 226 18.47 5.82 -4.51
CA ALA A 226 18.20 6.36 -5.83
C ALA A 226 16.71 6.40 -6.10
N ARG A 227 16.35 7.19 -7.10
CA ARG A 227 14.99 7.37 -7.55
C ARG A 227 14.91 7.14 -9.04
N VAL A 228 13.82 6.53 -9.47
CA VAL A 228 13.48 6.37 -10.89
C VAL A 228 12.36 7.34 -11.25
N HIS A 229 11.95 7.38 -12.51
CA HIS A 229 10.95 8.30 -13.04
C HIS A 229 11.43 9.77 -12.99
N ASN A 230 10.59 10.71 -12.58
CA ASN A 230 10.90 12.15 -12.53
C ASN A 230 11.05 12.83 -13.90
N THR A 231 10.02 12.75 -14.76
CA THR A 231 10.06 13.37 -16.10
C THR A 231 10.29 14.88 -16.08
N PHE A 232 9.94 15.54 -14.97
CA PHE A 232 10.13 16.98 -14.78
C PHE A 232 11.46 17.35 -14.11
N LEU A 233 12.31 16.38 -13.78
CA LEU A 233 13.62 16.59 -13.13
C LEU A 233 13.51 17.44 -11.84
N LEU A 234 12.46 17.20 -11.05
CA LEU A 234 12.25 17.86 -9.77
C LEU A 234 13.38 17.47 -8.81
N ASP A 235 13.91 18.46 -8.10
CA ASP A 235 14.95 18.30 -7.08
C ASP A 235 14.39 18.60 -5.67
N GLY A 236 15.06 18.11 -4.63
CA GLY A 236 14.67 18.35 -3.24
C GLY A 236 13.29 17.83 -2.86
N VAL A 237 12.81 16.80 -3.55
CA VAL A 237 11.54 16.15 -3.22
C VAL A 237 11.80 15.16 -2.10
N ASP A 238 11.24 15.34 -0.92
CA ASP A 238 11.36 14.33 0.14
C ASP A 238 10.31 13.23 -0.05
N GLN A 239 9.09 13.64 -0.39
CA GLN A 239 7.91 12.80 -0.47
C GLN A 239 6.98 13.22 -1.63
N VAL A 240 6.33 12.24 -2.24
CA VAL A 240 5.27 12.41 -3.24
C VAL A 240 3.97 11.88 -2.64
N VAL A 241 2.96 12.75 -2.56
CA VAL A 241 1.65 12.41 -1.98
C VAL A 241 0.60 12.35 -3.09
N MET A 242 0.04 11.17 -3.32
CA MET A 242 -1.15 10.98 -4.16
C MET A 242 -2.39 10.98 -3.28
N ASN A 243 -3.25 11.97 -3.46
CA ASN A 243 -4.54 12.06 -2.76
C ASN A 243 -5.68 11.62 -3.68
N GLY A 244 -6.54 10.72 -3.19
CA GLY A 244 -7.76 10.31 -3.85
C GLY A 244 -8.98 10.30 -2.93
N PRO A 245 -10.19 10.11 -3.50
CA PRO A 245 -11.42 10.01 -2.71
C PRO A 245 -11.50 8.64 -2.01
N LEU A 246 -12.32 8.56 -0.95
CA LEU A 246 -12.61 7.30 -0.25
C LEU A 246 -13.29 6.24 -1.13
N THR A 247 -13.96 6.68 -2.19
CA THR A 247 -14.58 5.82 -3.20
C THR A 247 -14.41 6.48 -4.56
N SER A 248 -14.06 5.71 -5.58
CA SER A 248 -13.98 6.19 -6.96
C SER A 248 -15.01 5.50 -7.86
N PHE A 249 -15.41 6.21 -8.90
CA PHE A 249 -16.16 5.68 -10.04
C PHE A 249 -15.48 6.21 -11.33
N PRO A 250 -15.25 5.37 -12.35
CA PRO A 250 -15.61 3.96 -12.44
C PRO A 250 -14.83 3.04 -11.46
N ARG A 251 -15.26 1.78 -11.36
CA ARG A 251 -14.59 0.78 -10.52
C ARG A 251 -13.16 0.59 -11.03
N PRO A 252 -12.14 0.55 -10.16
CA PRO A 252 -10.77 0.40 -10.63
C PRO A 252 -10.48 -0.95 -11.29
N ALA A 253 -9.70 -0.95 -12.37
CA ALA A 253 -9.34 -2.15 -13.14
C ALA A 253 -8.58 -3.22 -12.33
N TRP A 254 -7.87 -2.80 -11.29
CA TRP A 254 -7.04 -3.68 -10.44
C TRP A 254 -7.82 -4.34 -9.30
N PHE A 255 -9.11 -4.04 -9.15
CA PHE A 255 -9.95 -4.63 -8.13
C PHE A 255 -10.22 -6.11 -8.43
N PRO A 256 -10.02 -7.04 -7.47
CA PRO A 256 -10.27 -8.46 -7.67
C PRO A 256 -11.69 -8.80 -8.13
N SER A 257 -12.69 -7.97 -7.79
CA SER A 257 -14.08 -8.17 -8.22
C SER A 257 -14.44 -7.45 -9.52
N HIS A 258 -13.48 -6.79 -10.19
CA HIS A 258 -13.76 -6.16 -11.48
C HIS A 258 -14.23 -7.23 -12.48
N PRO A 259 -15.40 -7.05 -13.13
CA PRO A 259 -16.00 -8.10 -13.95
C PRO A 259 -15.19 -8.38 -15.22
N ASP A 260 -14.70 -7.32 -15.87
CA ASP A 260 -14.06 -7.40 -17.19
C ASP A 260 -12.70 -6.66 -17.25
N PRO A 261 -11.69 -7.05 -16.43
CA PRO A 261 -10.43 -6.32 -16.35
C PRO A 261 -9.60 -6.44 -17.64
N GLU A 262 -9.66 -7.57 -18.34
CA GLU A 262 -8.92 -7.79 -19.59
C GLU A 262 -9.48 -6.95 -20.76
N PRO A 263 -10.81 -6.95 -21.05
CA PRO A 263 -11.36 -6.04 -22.05
C PRO A 263 -11.04 -4.57 -21.77
N LEU A 264 -11.09 -4.16 -20.50
CA LEU A 264 -10.71 -2.81 -20.08
C LEU A 264 -9.24 -2.50 -20.37
N ALA A 265 -8.34 -3.43 -20.07
CA ALA A 265 -6.91 -3.28 -20.37
C ALA A 265 -6.64 -3.15 -21.88
N TRP A 266 -7.30 -3.97 -22.71
CA TRP A 266 -7.20 -3.85 -24.17
C TRP A 266 -7.78 -2.52 -24.68
N ALA A 267 -8.89 -2.06 -24.12
CA ALA A 267 -9.45 -0.76 -24.48
C ALA A 267 -8.51 0.40 -24.12
N LEU A 268 -7.84 0.32 -22.97
CA LEU A 268 -6.83 1.28 -22.54
C LEU A 268 -5.60 1.28 -23.46
N LEU A 269 -5.09 0.09 -23.81
CA LEU A 269 -3.97 -0.02 -24.75
C LEU A 269 -4.31 0.59 -26.12
N ASN A 270 -5.50 0.30 -26.65
CA ASN A 270 -5.96 0.88 -27.91
C ASN A 270 -6.08 2.40 -27.85
N LEU A 271 -6.46 2.96 -26.69
CA LEU A 271 -6.49 4.42 -26.51
C LEU A 271 -5.08 5.02 -26.51
N TYR A 272 -4.09 4.35 -25.93
CA TYR A 272 -2.70 4.80 -25.96
C TYR A 272 -2.05 4.68 -27.35
N ASP A 273 -2.35 3.61 -28.09
CA ASP A 273 -1.85 3.41 -29.46
C ASP A 273 -2.49 4.42 -30.44
N GLN A 274 -3.81 4.58 -30.37
CA GLN A 274 -4.59 5.41 -31.29
C GLN A 274 -5.58 6.29 -30.51
N PRO A 275 -5.12 7.42 -29.95
CA PRO A 275 -5.97 8.31 -29.17
C PRO A 275 -7.06 8.93 -30.04
N GLY A 276 -8.32 8.78 -29.64
CA GLY A 276 -9.46 9.34 -30.35
C GLY A 276 -10.80 9.02 -29.70
N TRP A 277 -11.87 9.68 -30.17
CA TRP A 277 -13.20 9.54 -29.58
C TRP A 277 -13.75 8.11 -29.59
N LYS A 278 -13.43 7.32 -30.63
CA LYS A 278 -13.85 5.93 -30.74
C LYS A 278 -13.18 5.02 -29.70
N THR A 279 -11.87 5.17 -29.50
CA THR A 279 -11.11 4.38 -28.52
C THR A 279 -11.46 4.80 -27.09
N LEU A 280 -11.67 6.10 -26.86
CA LEU A 280 -12.19 6.60 -25.58
C LEU A 280 -13.59 6.06 -25.27
N TRP A 281 -14.50 6.03 -26.24
CA TRP A 281 -15.84 5.49 -26.03
C TRP A 281 -15.82 3.98 -25.74
N LYS A 282 -14.93 3.22 -26.40
CA LYS A 282 -14.72 1.81 -26.06
C LYS A 282 -14.24 1.64 -24.63
N LEU A 283 -13.29 2.45 -24.17
CA LEU A 283 -12.82 2.44 -22.78
C LEU A 283 -13.98 2.66 -21.80
N ILE A 284 -14.79 3.70 -22.01
CA ILE A 284 -15.93 4.03 -21.13
C ILE A 284 -16.97 2.90 -21.09
N ARG A 285 -17.13 2.12 -22.17
CA ARG A 285 -18.05 0.97 -22.18
C ARG A 285 -17.49 -0.27 -21.48
N SER A 286 -16.19 -0.29 -21.20
CA SER A 286 -15.50 -1.41 -20.53
C SER A 286 -15.26 -1.16 -19.04
N THR A 287 -15.60 0.03 -18.53
CA THR A 287 -15.52 0.44 -17.11
C THR A 287 -16.86 0.28 -16.40
#